data_AF-E4N639-F1
#
_entry.id   AF-E4N639-F1
#
_cell.length_a   1.000
_cell.length_b   1.000
_cell.length_c   1.000
_cell.angle_alpha   90.00
_cell.angle_beta   90.00
_cell.angle_gamma   90.00
#
_symmetry.space_group_name_H-M   'P 1'
#
loop_
_entity.id
_entity.type
_entity.pdbx_description
1 polymer ?
#
loop_
_entity_poly.entity_id
_entity_poly.type
_entity_poly.pdbx_seq_one_letter_code
_entity_poly.pdbx_strand_id
1 'polypeptide(L)'
;MRYTDVGDTDCSIAQALSVVGDWWTLLLVRDLAGGTHQFDALHESLGISRKVLTARLRALVDDGVVEKRLYLAHPPRYAYHLTERGWGLLPVLVALQDWGGRHLLGDGTLTATADADSAEARRVHALVGTRVPELALPAASAGPRPPLADPVGATPWTVLYCFPGAYAPGTQGYPPGWDDIPGTVGCTLESCTYRDRLDAFTARGATVHGVSTQRPDQQAAFAEHQRIPFPLLSDAGLRLAGALRLPTFRAGGAERLKRLTLVVDADRTVRGVLYPVPDPGGSVAEALALLDALTSAQR
;
A
#
# COMPACT_ATOMS: atom_id res chain seq x y z
N MET A 1 -11.63 -28.27 -5.53
CA MET A 1 -12.19 -29.06 -4.44
C MET A 1 -12.87 -28.07 -3.52
N ARG A 2 -14.19 -27.96 -3.56
CA ARG A 2 -14.92 -27.23 -2.51
C ARG A 2 -14.74 -28.08 -1.25
N TYR A 3 -14.34 -27.48 -0.15
CA TYR A 3 -14.26 -28.15 1.14
C TYR A 3 -15.70 -28.40 1.62
N THR A 4 -16.41 -29.31 0.95
CA THR A 4 -17.78 -29.70 1.27
C THR A 4 -17.73 -30.69 2.43
N ASP A 5 -17.29 -30.18 3.58
CA ASP A 5 -17.85 -30.43 4.90
C ASP A 5 -17.03 -29.60 5.89
N VAL A 6 -17.20 -28.28 5.82
CA VAL A 6 -16.89 -27.48 7.00
C VAL A 6 -17.95 -27.88 8.03
N GLY A 7 -17.59 -28.79 8.96
CA GLY A 7 -18.53 -29.34 9.95
C GLY A 7 -19.19 -28.30 10.87
N ASP A 8 -18.79 -27.04 10.75
CA ASP A 8 -19.39 -25.88 11.38
C ASP A 8 -19.74 -24.82 10.30
N THR A 9 -20.98 -24.88 9.79
CA THR A 9 -21.48 -23.91 8.80
C THR A 9 -21.59 -22.49 9.34
N ASP A 10 -21.60 -22.33 10.67
CA ASP A 10 -21.70 -21.04 11.36
C ASP A 10 -20.31 -20.44 11.65
N CYS A 11 -19.23 -21.24 11.52
CA CYS A 11 -17.86 -20.76 11.64
C CYS A 11 -17.42 -19.95 10.41
N SER A 12 -17.49 -18.62 10.54
CA SER A 12 -17.08 -17.67 9.51
C SER A 12 -15.63 -17.84 9.04
N ILE A 13 -14.72 -18.26 9.93
CA ILE A 13 -13.32 -18.55 9.58
C ILE A 13 -13.27 -19.72 8.60
N ALA A 14 -13.96 -20.81 8.91
CA ALA A 14 -13.91 -22.00 8.08
C ALA A 14 -14.67 -21.82 6.76
N GLN A 15 -15.75 -21.02 6.76
CA GLN A 15 -16.39 -20.55 5.53
C GLN A 15 -15.45 -19.69 4.67
N ALA A 16 -14.72 -18.75 5.27
CA ALA A 16 -13.73 -17.96 4.55
C ALA A 16 -12.60 -18.84 3.97
N LEU A 17 -12.09 -19.81 4.73
CA LEU A 17 -11.09 -20.77 4.27
C LEU A 17 -11.60 -21.66 3.13
N SER A 18 -12.90 -21.88 2.99
CA SER A 18 -13.45 -22.56 1.82
C SER A 18 -13.25 -21.78 0.52
N VAL A 19 -13.13 -20.45 0.61
CA VAL A 19 -12.87 -19.52 -0.51
C VAL A 19 -11.37 -19.28 -0.68
N VAL A 20 -10.66 -18.94 0.41
CA VAL A 20 -9.27 -18.45 0.37
C VAL A 20 -8.21 -19.42 0.91
N GLY A 21 -8.61 -20.59 1.40
CA GLY A 21 -7.70 -21.55 2.06
C GLY A 21 -6.76 -22.31 1.13
N ASP A 22 -6.92 -22.16 -0.19
CA ASP A 22 -5.90 -22.61 -1.13
C ASP A 22 -4.75 -21.59 -1.21
N TRP A 23 -3.52 -22.12 -1.19
CA TRP A 23 -2.29 -21.34 -1.26
C TRP A 23 -2.26 -20.32 -2.41
N TRP A 24 -2.76 -20.68 -3.60
CA TRP A 24 -2.69 -19.84 -4.78
C TRP A 24 -3.72 -18.72 -4.78
N THR A 25 -4.84 -18.88 -4.06
CA THR A 25 -5.91 -17.87 -4.04
C THR A 25 -5.39 -16.52 -3.53
N LEU A 26 -4.71 -16.51 -2.39
CA LEU A 26 -4.18 -15.26 -1.82
C LEU A 26 -3.05 -14.68 -2.66
N LEU A 27 -2.24 -15.50 -3.34
CA LEU A 27 -1.23 -15.03 -4.29
C LEU A 27 -1.84 -14.44 -5.57
N LEU A 28 -2.98 -14.97 -6.04
CA LEU A 28 -3.75 -14.36 -7.12
C LEU A 28 -4.32 -13.01 -6.71
N VAL A 29 -4.89 -12.90 -5.51
CA VAL A 29 -5.40 -11.62 -4.99
C VAL A 29 -4.27 -10.60 -4.87
N ARG A 30 -3.09 -11.01 -4.38
CA ARG A 30 -1.88 -10.19 -4.33
C ARG A 30 -1.52 -9.63 -5.70
N ASP A 31 -1.42 -10.49 -6.71
CA ASP A 31 -0.98 -10.07 -8.06
C ASP A 31 -2.03 -9.19 -8.75
N LEU A 32 -3.32 -9.52 -8.58
CA LEU A 32 -4.43 -8.73 -9.12
C LEU A 32 -4.50 -7.34 -8.47
N ALA A 33 -4.27 -7.24 -7.16
CA ALA A 33 -4.22 -5.96 -6.46
C ALA A 33 -3.04 -5.10 -6.96
N GLY A 34 -1.90 -5.71 -7.24
CA GLY A 34 -0.72 -5.07 -7.82
C GLY A 34 -0.86 -4.67 -9.29
N GLY A 35 -2.01 -4.92 -9.93
CA GLY A 35 -2.29 -4.52 -11.31
C GLY A 35 -2.04 -5.60 -12.37
N THR A 36 -1.69 -6.83 -11.99
CA THR A 36 -1.49 -7.94 -12.93
C THR A 36 -2.83 -8.57 -13.29
N HIS A 37 -3.48 -8.05 -14.33
CA HIS A 37 -4.85 -8.46 -14.69
C HIS A 37 -4.93 -9.52 -15.80
N GLN A 38 -3.84 -9.79 -16.51
CA GLN A 38 -3.84 -10.68 -17.68
C GLN A 38 -3.49 -12.12 -17.29
N PHE A 39 -4.15 -13.10 -17.92
CA PHE A 39 -3.95 -14.53 -17.61
C PHE A 39 -2.49 -14.97 -17.77
N ASP A 40 -1.83 -14.61 -18.88
CA ASP A 40 -0.46 -15.04 -19.14
C ASP A 40 0.54 -14.42 -18.15
N ALA A 41 0.34 -13.16 -17.77
CA ALA A 41 1.17 -12.49 -16.76
C ALA A 41 0.97 -13.11 -15.36
N LEU A 42 -0.26 -13.47 -14.99
CA LEU A 42 -0.54 -14.21 -13.75
C LEU A 42 0.10 -15.60 -13.75
N HIS A 43 0.07 -16.29 -14.89
CA HIS A 43 0.70 -17.59 -15.07
C HIS A 43 2.23 -17.51 -14.92
N GLU A 44 2.85 -16.51 -15.54
CA GLU A 44 4.29 -16.24 -15.45
C GLU A 44 4.72 -15.89 -14.02
N SER A 45 3.98 -14.99 -13.36
CA SER A 45 4.25 -14.57 -11.98
C SER A 45 4.18 -15.73 -10.97
N LEU A 46 3.18 -16.61 -11.10
CA LEU A 46 2.92 -17.66 -10.11
C LEU A 46 3.61 -18.99 -10.42
N GLY A 47 4.01 -19.24 -11.68
CA GLY A 47 4.67 -20.47 -12.10
C GLY A 47 3.79 -21.73 -11.97
N ILE A 48 2.47 -21.58 -11.86
CA ILE A 48 1.51 -22.70 -11.74
C ILE A 48 0.99 -23.14 -13.10
N SER A 49 0.55 -24.40 -13.22
CA SER A 49 -0.04 -24.87 -14.48
C SER A 49 -1.26 -24.04 -14.90
N ARG A 50 -1.42 -23.80 -16.22
CA ARG A 50 -2.59 -23.14 -16.82
C ARG A 50 -3.92 -23.76 -16.37
N LYS A 51 -3.96 -25.08 -16.18
CA LYS A 51 -5.15 -25.80 -15.70
C LYS A 51 -5.53 -25.37 -14.28
N VAL A 52 -4.55 -25.31 -13.37
CA VAL A 52 -4.78 -24.86 -11.99
C VAL A 52 -5.17 -23.39 -11.97
N LEU A 53 -4.46 -22.53 -12.70
CA LEU A 53 -4.79 -21.10 -12.80
C LEU A 53 -6.23 -20.87 -13.29
N THR A 54 -6.62 -21.57 -14.36
CA THR A 54 -7.99 -21.50 -14.91
C THR A 54 -9.03 -21.91 -13.87
N ALA A 55 -8.79 -23.00 -13.15
CA ALA A 55 -9.71 -23.48 -12.11
C ALA A 55 -9.83 -22.47 -10.95
N ARG A 56 -8.71 -21.87 -10.52
CA ARG A 56 -8.69 -20.91 -9.41
C ARG A 56 -9.34 -19.59 -9.78
N LEU A 57 -9.03 -19.03 -10.95
CA LEU A 57 -9.68 -17.82 -11.44
C LEU A 57 -11.18 -18.02 -11.65
N ARG A 58 -11.62 -19.21 -12.11
CA ARG A 58 -13.04 -19.53 -12.21
C ARG A 58 -13.71 -19.52 -10.83
N ALA A 59 -13.11 -20.18 -9.84
CA ALA A 59 -13.65 -20.21 -8.48
C ALA A 59 -13.75 -18.78 -7.89
N LEU A 60 -12.72 -17.95 -8.03
CA LEU A 60 -12.75 -16.57 -7.55
C LEU A 60 -13.81 -15.70 -8.23
N VAL A 61 -14.10 -15.98 -9.50
CA VAL A 61 -15.21 -15.33 -10.23
C VAL A 61 -16.56 -15.81 -9.73
N ASP A 62 -16.73 -17.13 -9.57
CA ASP A 62 -17.96 -17.74 -9.06
C ASP A 62 -18.27 -17.24 -7.62
N ASP A 63 -17.24 -17.03 -6.80
CA ASP A 63 -17.35 -16.51 -5.42
C ASP A 63 -17.49 -14.98 -5.35
N GLY A 64 -17.41 -14.27 -6.49
CA GLY A 64 -17.54 -12.82 -6.58
C GLY A 64 -16.36 -12.03 -5.97
N VAL A 65 -15.20 -12.66 -5.82
CA VAL A 65 -13.94 -12.03 -5.37
C VAL A 65 -13.25 -11.33 -6.55
N VAL A 66 -13.38 -11.90 -7.74
CA VAL A 66 -12.81 -11.42 -9.00
C VAL A 66 -13.92 -11.27 -10.02
N GLU A 67 -13.79 -10.31 -10.93
CA GLU A 67 -14.63 -10.19 -12.11
C GLU A 67 -13.80 -10.24 -13.40
N LYS A 68 -14.43 -10.69 -14.49
CA LYS A 68 -13.84 -10.67 -15.83
C LYS A 68 -14.31 -9.43 -16.58
N ARG A 69 -13.38 -8.61 -17.05
CA ARG A 69 -13.65 -7.46 -17.92
C ARG A 69 -13.12 -7.72 -19.31
N LEU A 70 -13.98 -7.58 -20.32
CA LEU A 70 -13.58 -7.68 -21.73
C LEU A 70 -12.76 -6.45 -22.11
N TYR A 71 -11.55 -6.63 -22.65
CA TYR A 71 -10.71 -5.52 -23.11
C TYR A 71 -10.40 -5.56 -24.62
N LEU A 72 -10.61 -6.71 -25.27
CA LEU A 72 -10.56 -6.85 -26.72
C LEU A 72 -11.74 -7.72 -27.15
N ALA A 73 -12.54 -7.27 -28.13
CA ALA A 73 -13.70 -8.03 -28.58
C ALA A 73 -13.37 -9.11 -29.63
N HIS A 74 -12.34 -8.89 -30.44
CA HIS A 74 -12.03 -9.74 -31.60
C HIS A 74 -10.52 -10.01 -31.72
N PRO A 75 -10.03 -11.22 -31.37
CA PRO A 75 -10.72 -12.26 -30.59
C PRO A 75 -10.99 -11.79 -29.15
N PRO A 76 -12.01 -12.34 -28.45
CA PRO A 76 -12.37 -11.91 -27.11
C PRO A 76 -11.23 -12.18 -26.11
N ARG A 77 -10.73 -11.13 -25.46
CA ARG A 77 -9.74 -11.23 -24.37
C ARG A 77 -10.26 -10.55 -23.12
N TYR A 78 -10.07 -11.24 -21.99
CA TYR A 78 -10.54 -10.81 -20.69
C TYR A 78 -9.37 -10.50 -19.76
N ALA A 79 -9.56 -9.46 -18.95
CA ALA A 79 -8.75 -9.13 -17.81
C ALA A 79 -9.50 -9.49 -16.53
N TYR A 80 -8.77 -9.83 -15.49
CA TYR A 80 -9.29 -10.19 -14.17
C TYR A 80 -9.07 -9.02 -13.22
N HIS A 81 -10.13 -8.57 -12.55
CA HIS A 81 -10.05 -7.45 -11.60
C HIS A 81 -10.67 -7.84 -10.27
N LEU A 82 -10.10 -7.35 -9.17
CA LEU A 82 -10.71 -7.53 -7.86
C LEU A 82 -12.03 -6.76 -7.78
N THR A 83 -13.06 -7.41 -7.25
CA THR A 83 -14.28 -6.72 -6.79
C THR A 83 -14.01 -6.09 -5.43
N GLU A 84 -14.97 -5.35 -4.88
CA GLU A 84 -14.91 -4.86 -3.49
C GLU A 84 -14.68 -6.00 -2.47
N ARG A 85 -15.22 -7.20 -2.72
CA ARG A 85 -14.95 -8.38 -1.88
C ARG A 85 -13.49 -8.83 -1.96
N GLY A 86 -12.89 -8.76 -3.16
CA GLY A 86 -11.47 -9.05 -3.37
C GLY A 86 -10.55 -8.03 -2.71
N TRP A 87 -10.85 -6.74 -2.84
CA TRP A 87 -10.13 -5.68 -2.12
C TRP A 87 -10.25 -5.84 -0.59
N GLY A 88 -11.38 -6.36 -0.10
CA GLY A 88 -11.58 -6.69 1.32
C GLY A 88 -10.65 -7.78 1.87
N LEU A 89 -9.93 -8.52 1.03
CA LEU A 89 -8.93 -9.52 1.46
C LEU A 89 -7.53 -8.93 1.68
N LEU A 90 -7.27 -7.68 1.28
CA LEU A 90 -5.94 -7.09 1.44
C LEU A 90 -5.46 -6.97 2.89
N PRO A 91 -6.32 -6.65 3.89
CA PRO A 91 -5.91 -6.71 5.28
C PRO A 91 -5.35 -8.07 5.71
N VAL A 92 -5.86 -9.18 5.15
CA VAL A 92 -5.32 -10.52 5.41
C VAL A 92 -3.93 -10.67 4.81
N LEU A 93 -3.72 -10.19 3.57
CA LEU A 93 -2.41 -10.21 2.93
C LEU A 93 -1.38 -9.37 3.67
N VAL A 94 -1.77 -8.18 4.15
CA VAL A 94 -0.91 -7.30 4.95
C VAL A 94 -0.55 -7.97 6.28
N ALA A 95 -1.50 -8.57 6.98
CA ALA A 95 -1.22 -9.30 8.22
C ALA A 95 -0.29 -10.51 7.99
N LEU A 96 -0.48 -11.26 6.89
CA LEU A 96 0.43 -12.35 6.50
C LEU A 96 1.83 -11.83 6.15
N GLN A 97 1.92 -10.66 5.50
CA GLN A 97 3.19 -10.03 5.18
C GLN A 97 3.93 -9.56 6.43
N ASP A 98 3.25 -8.90 7.37
CA ASP A 98 3.82 -8.49 8.66
C ASP A 98 4.30 -9.73 9.44
N TRP A 99 3.44 -10.74 9.59
CA TRP A 99 3.79 -11.97 10.30
C TRP A 99 4.98 -12.70 9.66
N GLY A 100 4.99 -12.87 8.33
CA GLY A 100 6.08 -13.53 7.61
C GLY A 100 7.38 -12.71 7.65
N GLY A 101 7.27 -11.39 7.49
CA GLY A 101 8.39 -10.47 7.59
C GLY A 101 9.04 -10.50 8.98
N ARG A 102 8.20 -10.54 10.02
CA ARG A 102 8.64 -10.52 11.42
C ARG A 102 9.18 -11.87 11.89
N HIS A 103 8.46 -12.96 11.65
CA HIS A 103 8.73 -14.26 12.29
C HIS A 103 9.47 -15.26 11.41
N LEU A 104 9.39 -15.14 10.08
CA LEU A 104 10.09 -16.05 9.16
C LEU A 104 11.35 -15.43 8.56
N LEU A 105 11.32 -14.13 8.25
CA LEU A 105 12.42 -13.41 7.59
C LEU A 105 13.18 -12.48 8.53
N GLY A 106 12.62 -12.22 9.71
CA GLY A 106 13.19 -11.36 10.76
C GLY A 106 13.48 -12.13 12.03
N ASP A 107 13.70 -11.39 13.11
CA ASP A 107 14.09 -11.91 14.44
C ASP A 107 12.91 -11.98 15.43
N GLY A 108 11.68 -11.74 14.97
CA GLY A 108 10.49 -11.70 15.80
C GLY A 108 10.26 -10.39 16.54
N THR A 109 11.14 -9.39 16.41
CA THR A 109 10.98 -8.09 17.08
C THR A 109 9.94 -7.20 16.39
N LEU A 110 9.28 -6.35 17.17
CA LEU A 110 8.37 -5.34 16.64
C LEU A 110 9.19 -4.09 16.27
N THR A 111 9.09 -3.64 15.03
CA THR A 111 9.79 -2.44 14.55
C THR A 111 8.98 -1.74 13.47
N ALA A 112 9.02 -0.41 13.45
CA ALA A 112 8.45 0.44 12.41
C ALA A 112 9.50 0.88 11.36
N THR A 113 10.69 0.26 11.40
CA THR A 113 11.76 0.41 10.41
C THR A 113 12.24 -0.98 9.94
N ALA A 114 13.34 -1.02 9.20
CA ALA A 114 14.03 -2.25 8.82
C ALA A 114 15.53 -1.99 8.63
N ASP A 115 16.33 -3.06 8.62
CA ASP A 115 17.72 -2.98 8.13
C ASP A 115 17.74 -2.78 6.62
N ALA A 116 18.72 -2.02 6.13
CA ALA A 116 18.88 -1.72 4.70
C ALA A 116 19.05 -2.98 3.83
N ASP A 117 19.65 -4.03 4.38
CA ASP A 117 19.89 -5.30 3.70
C ASP A 117 18.82 -6.36 4.01
N SER A 118 17.71 -5.99 4.66
CA SER A 118 16.63 -6.91 4.97
C SER A 118 15.87 -7.38 3.72
N ALA A 119 15.18 -8.52 3.81
CA ALA A 119 14.29 -8.99 2.74
C ALA A 119 13.14 -7.99 2.47
N GLU A 120 12.70 -7.29 3.51
CA GLU A 120 11.73 -6.21 3.38
C GLU A 120 12.29 -5.03 2.59
N ALA A 121 13.50 -4.55 2.92
CA ALA A 121 14.11 -3.45 2.19
C ALA A 121 14.34 -3.77 0.71
N ARG A 122 14.84 -4.97 0.39
CA ARG A 122 14.93 -5.44 -1.00
C ARG A 122 13.58 -5.47 -1.71
N ARG A 123 12.50 -5.90 -1.03
CA ARG A 123 11.14 -5.91 -1.59
C ARG A 123 10.66 -4.50 -1.92
N VAL A 124 10.91 -3.52 -1.05
CA VAL A 124 10.49 -2.12 -1.29
C VAL A 124 11.29 -1.50 -2.42
N HIS A 125 12.61 -1.71 -2.47
CA HIS A 125 13.46 -1.23 -3.58
C HIS A 125 13.11 -1.87 -4.92
N ALA A 126 12.65 -3.13 -4.92
CA ALA A 126 12.16 -3.80 -6.12
C ALA A 126 10.85 -3.21 -6.68
N LEU A 127 10.24 -2.22 -6.01
CA LEU A 127 9.12 -1.46 -6.58
C LEU A 127 9.57 -0.55 -7.73
N VAL A 128 10.85 -0.17 -7.84
CA VAL A 128 11.33 0.63 -8.96
C VAL A 128 11.05 -0.09 -10.29
N GLY A 129 10.37 0.60 -11.22
CA GLY A 129 9.91 0.06 -12.49
C GLY A 129 8.51 -0.57 -12.45
N THR A 130 7.93 -0.77 -11.27
CA THR A 130 6.53 -1.23 -11.12
C THR A 130 5.55 -0.06 -11.23
N ARG A 131 4.31 -0.35 -11.64
CA ARG A 131 3.25 0.66 -11.73
C ARG A 131 2.44 0.70 -10.43
N VAL A 132 2.14 1.89 -9.94
CA VAL A 132 1.12 2.12 -8.92
C VAL A 132 -0.24 1.79 -9.52
N PRO A 133 -1.00 0.84 -8.96
CA PRO A 133 -2.28 0.45 -9.52
C PRO A 133 -3.28 1.61 -9.49
N GLU A 134 -4.24 1.59 -10.40
CA GLU A 134 -5.36 2.52 -10.40
C GLU A 134 -6.25 2.22 -9.19
N LEU A 135 -6.18 3.08 -8.18
CA LEU A 135 -6.98 2.98 -6.97
C LEU A 135 -7.29 4.37 -6.43
N ALA A 136 -8.27 4.43 -5.55
CA ALA A 136 -8.69 5.64 -4.89
C ALA A 136 -8.61 5.46 -3.38
N LEU A 137 -8.02 6.45 -2.69
CA LEU A 137 -7.95 6.52 -1.24
C LEU A 137 -8.82 7.68 -0.73
N PRO A 138 -9.54 7.50 0.38
CA PRO A 138 -10.13 8.61 1.11
C PRO A 138 -9.09 9.69 1.44
N ALA A 139 -9.33 10.94 1.04
CA ALA A 139 -8.53 12.06 1.48
C ALA A 139 -8.99 12.57 2.85
N ALA A 140 -8.09 13.26 3.56
CA ALA A 140 -8.37 13.93 4.81
C ALA A 140 -9.66 14.78 4.74
N SER A 141 -10.63 14.47 5.59
CA SER A 141 -11.90 15.19 5.66
C SER A 141 -12.53 15.02 7.04
N ALA A 142 -13.15 16.07 7.57
CA ALA A 142 -13.93 16.02 8.80
C ALA A 142 -15.33 15.40 8.59
N GLY A 143 -15.79 15.27 7.34
CA GLY A 143 -17.13 14.78 7.00
C GLY A 143 -17.24 13.25 6.93
N PRO A 144 -18.46 12.68 7.03
CA PRO A 144 -18.70 11.23 7.07
C PRO A 144 -18.45 10.52 5.72
N ARG A 145 -18.33 11.29 4.63
CA ARG A 145 -18.00 10.80 3.29
C ARG A 145 -16.80 11.59 2.76
N PRO A 146 -15.57 11.15 3.06
CA PRO A 146 -14.37 11.79 2.56
C PRO A 146 -14.35 11.71 1.02
N PRO A 147 -13.85 12.74 0.33
CA PRO A 147 -13.61 12.65 -1.10
C PRO A 147 -12.54 11.59 -1.37
N LEU A 148 -12.63 10.95 -2.53
CA LEU A 148 -11.66 9.98 -3.00
C LEU A 148 -10.62 10.67 -3.88
N ALA A 149 -9.35 10.35 -3.68
CA ALA A 149 -8.24 10.87 -4.45
C ALA A 149 -7.30 9.74 -4.90
N ASP A 150 -6.69 9.93 -6.06
CA ASP A 150 -5.63 9.05 -6.55
C ASP A 150 -4.33 9.35 -5.79
N PRO A 151 -3.59 8.32 -5.30
CA PRO A 151 -2.27 8.54 -4.73
C PRO A 151 -1.27 9.14 -5.72
N VAL A 152 -1.44 8.97 -7.03
CA VAL A 152 -0.60 9.60 -8.06
C VAL A 152 -1.26 10.89 -8.53
N GLY A 153 -0.58 12.02 -8.33
CA GLY A 153 -1.03 13.34 -8.75
C GLY A 153 -0.96 13.57 -10.26
N ALA A 154 -1.55 14.67 -10.72
CA ALA A 154 -1.60 15.03 -12.15
C ALA A 154 -0.33 15.71 -12.69
N THR A 155 0.67 15.96 -11.83
CA THR A 155 1.94 16.56 -12.21
C THR A 155 2.91 15.52 -12.77
N PRO A 156 3.98 15.94 -13.48
CA PRO A 156 5.00 15.02 -14.00
C PRO A 156 5.55 14.04 -12.98
N TRP A 157 5.66 14.49 -11.73
CA TRP A 157 6.12 13.69 -10.60
C TRP A 157 5.14 13.75 -9.43
N THR A 158 5.05 12.66 -8.68
CA THR A 158 4.40 12.59 -7.37
C THR A 158 5.40 12.04 -6.37
N VAL A 159 5.64 12.78 -5.29
CA VAL A 159 6.37 12.31 -4.11
C VAL A 159 5.34 11.80 -3.10
N LEU A 160 5.23 10.48 -3.01
CA LEU A 160 4.28 9.78 -2.15
C LEU A 160 5.01 9.26 -0.91
N TYR A 161 4.90 9.96 0.21
CA TYR A 161 5.55 9.54 1.46
C TYR A 161 4.55 8.84 2.39
N CYS A 162 4.94 7.70 2.93
CA CYS A 162 4.17 6.97 3.92
C CYS A 162 4.73 7.22 5.31
N PHE A 163 3.85 7.35 6.30
CA PHE A 163 4.25 7.55 7.69
C PHE A 163 3.40 6.70 8.65
N PRO A 164 3.98 6.18 9.76
CA PRO A 164 3.27 5.37 10.74
C PRO A 164 2.01 5.98 11.34
N GLY A 165 2.08 7.26 11.70
CA GLY A 165 0.96 7.97 12.30
C GLY A 165 1.41 9.33 12.80
N ALA A 166 0.52 10.31 12.69
CA ALA A 166 0.77 11.69 13.09
C ALA A 166 -0.24 12.16 14.13
N TYR A 167 0.19 13.10 14.96
CA TYR A 167 -0.53 13.53 16.15
C TYR A 167 -1.27 14.85 15.95
N ALA A 168 -2.53 14.89 16.39
CA ALA A 168 -3.30 16.11 16.56
C ALA A 168 -3.94 16.15 17.97
N PRO A 169 -3.86 17.28 18.71
CA PRO A 169 -4.57 17.44 19.98
C PRO A 169 -6.07 17.18 19.83
N GLY A 170 -6.68 16.56 20.85
CA GLY A 170 -8.12 16.26 20.85
C GLY A 170 -8.55 15.11 19.93
N THR A 171 -7.61 14.42 19.28
CA THR A 171 -7.86 13.19 18.52
C THR A 171 -7.37 11.94 19.25
N GLN A 172 -7.13 10.82 18.55
CA GLN A 172 -6.51 9.65 19.16
C GLN A 172 -5.04 9.95 19.50
N GLY A 173 -4.63 9.63 20.73
CA GLY A 173 -3.22 9.57 21.08
C GLY A 173 -2.51 8.40 20.41
N TYR A 174 -1.19 8.36 20.53
CA TYR A 174 -0.43 7.16 20.20
C TYR A 174 -0.72 6.04 21.22
N PRO A 175 -0.65 4.76 20.80
CA PRO A 175 -0.84 3.66 21.74
C PRO A 175 0.29 3.60 22.78
N PRO A 176 0.08 2.93 23.93
CA PRO A 176 1.14 2.71 24.91
C PRO A 176 2.39 2.07 24.28
N GLY A 177 3.58 2.55 24.67
CA GLY A 177 4.87 2.06 24.17
C GLY A 177 5.20 2.48 22.73
N TRP A 178 4.48 3.44 22.14
CA TRP A 178 4.72 3.89 20.78
C TRP A 178 6.14 4.41 20.55
N ASP A 179 6.65 5.22 21.48
CA ASP A 179 7.98 5.81 21.38
C ASP A 179 9.11 4.79 21.57
N ASP A 180 8.80 3.61 22.13
CA ASP A 180 9.75 2.51 22.30
C ASP A 180 9.91 1.66 21.02
N ILE A 181 9.01 1.80 20.04
CA ILE A 181 9.08 1.06 18.77
C ILE A 181 10.01 1.81 17.81
N PRO A 182 11.14 1.21 17.37
CA PRO A 182 12.07 1.88 16.47
C PRO A 182 11.39 2.34 15.17
N GLY A 183 11.58 3.61 14.78
CA GLY A 183 11.05 4.19 13.54
C GLY A 183 9.71 4.92 13.65
N THR A 184 9.04 4.91 14.81
CA THR A 184 7.73 5.56 15.00
C THR A 184 7.81 7.07 15.25
N VAL A 185 8.91 7.55 15.86
CA VAL A 185 9.12 8.95 16.19
C VAL A 185 9.41 9.77 14.92
N GLY A 186 8.93 11.02 14.88
CA GLY A 186 9.30 12.00 13.85
C GLY A 186 8.30 12.19 12.70
N CYS A 187 7.13 11.55 12.69
CA CYS A 187 6.13 11.73 11.62
C CYS A 187 5.63 13.17 11.47
N THR A 188 5.45 13.88 12.59
CA THR A 188 5.08 15.30 12.58
C THR A 188 6.21 16.15 12.00
N LEU A 189 7.47 15.87 12.39
CA LEU A 189 8.64 16.57 11.86
C LEU A 189 8.78 16.37 10.35
N GLU A 190 8.67 15.13 9.87
CA GLU A 190 8.74 14.81 8.43
C GLU A 190 7.65 15.55 7.64
N SER A 191 6.39 15.46 8.07
CA SER A 191 5.28 16.10 7.36
C SER A 191 5.40 17.63 7.34
N CYS A 192 5.83 18.24 8.45
CA CYS A 192 6.13 19.67 8.53
C CYS A 192 7.31 20.05 7.63
N THR A 193 8.32 19.19 7.52
CA THR A 193 9.48 19.45 6.64
C THR A 193 9.09 19.39 5.17
N TYR A 194 8.23 18.44 4.78
CA TYR A 194 7.61 18.43 3.45
C TYR A 194 6.80 19.70 3.18
N ARG A 195 6.00 20.17 4.15
CA ARG A 195 5.24 21.45 4.05
C ARG A 195 6.20 22.62 3.82
N ASP A 196 7.22 22.75 4.65
CA ASP A 196 8.14 23.89 4.64
C ASP A 196 9.03 23.90 3.39
N ARG A 197 9.14 22.77 2.69
CA ARG A 197 9.92 22.60 1.45
C ARG A 197 9.07 22.37 0.21
N LEU A 198 7.74 22.52 0.29
CA LEU A 198 6.82 22.20 -0.80
C LEU A 198 7.17 22.93 -2.11
N ASP A 199 7.52 24.22 -2.02
CA ASP A 199 7.90 25.04 -3.19
C ASP A 199 9.07 24.43 -3.97
N ALA A 200 10.01 23.76 -3.27
CA ALA A 200 11.14 23.10 -3.93
C ALA A 200 10.70 21.89 -4.76
N PHE A 201 9.67 21.16 -4.31
CA PHE A 201 9.06 20.07 -5.09
C PHE A 201 8.25 20.61 -6.26
N THR A 202 7.43 21.64 -6.03
CA THR A 202 6.62 22.27 -7.10
C THR A 202 7.50 22.87 -8.20
N ALA A 203 8.64 23.48 -7.86
CA ALA A 203 9.62 23.97 -8.83
C ALA A 203 10.21 22.87 -9.74
N ARG A 204 10.13 21.60 -9.32
CA ARG A 204 10.58 20.42 -10.08
C ARG A 204 9.41 19.72 -10.80
N GLY A 205 8.22 20.32 -10.81
CA GLY A 205 7.03 19.71 -11.37
C GLY A 205 6.53 18.51 -10.57
N ALA A 206 6.75 18.50 -9.25
CA ALA A 206 6.26 17.46 -8.35
C ALA A 206 5.14 17.97 -7.43
N THR A 207 4.15 17.12 -7.19
CA THR A 207 3.27 17.21 -6.01
C THR A 207 3.79 16.33 -4.89
N VAL A 208 3.41 16.65 -3.65
CA VAL A 208 3.69 15.83 -2.47
C VAL A 208 2.37 15.30 -1.94
N HIS A 209 2.25 13.99 -1.72
CA HIS A 209 1.11 13.35 -1.09
C HIS A 209 1.58 12.55 0.13
N GLY A 210 0.92 12.72 1.27
CA GLY A 210 1.17 11.92 2.47
C GLY A 210 0.19 10.77 2.59
N VAL A 211 0.64 9.59 3.03
CA VAL A 211 -0.21 8.42 3.24
C VAL A 211 0.02 7.80 4.63
N SER A 212 -1.05 7.51 5.34
CA SER A 212 -1.00 6.68 6.55
C SER A 212 -2.26 5.83 6.67
N THR A 213 -2.27 4.88 7.61
CA THR A 213 -3.48 4.08 7.92
C THR A 213 -4.42 4.78 8.90
N GLN A 214 -4.14 6.03 9.27
CA GLN A 214 -5.06 6.82 10.07
C GLN A 214 -6.34 7.10 9.29
N ARG A 215 -7.46 7.20 10.00
CA ARG A 215 -8.74 7.51 9.38
C ARG A 215 -8.74 8.92 8.79
N PRO A 216 -9.65 9.21 7.83
CA PRO A 216 -9.75 10.53 7.19
C PRO A 216 -9.97 11.69 8.16
N ASP A 217 -10.77 11.50 9.22
CA ASP A 217 -11.03 12.50 10.27
C ASP A 217 -9.76 12.84 11.07
N GLN A 218 -8.92 11.83 11.31
CA GLN A 218 -7.68 11.97 12.06
C GLN A 218 -6.61 12.69 11.24
N GLN A 219 -6.51 12.35 9.95
CA GLN A 219 -5.63 13.07 9.03
C GLN A 219 -6.11 14.51 8.82
N ALA A 220 -7.42 14.77 8.80
CA ALA A 220 -7.95 16.13 8.70
C ALA A 220 -7.55 16.98 9.91
N ALA A 221 -7.75 16.47 11.12
CA ALA A 221 -7.33 17.17 12.34
C ALA A 221 -5.81 17.41 12.38
N PHE A 222 -5.01 16.45 11.91
CA PHE A 222 -3.56 16.63 11.78
C PHE A 222 -3.20 17.71 10.75
N ALA A 223 -3.82 17.66 9.57
CA ALA A 223 -3.59 18.62 8.50
C ALA A 223 -3.96 20.04 8.95
N GLU A 224 -5.08 20.20 9.66
CA GLU A 224 -5.49 21.49 10.23
C GLU A 224 -4.49 21.97 11.28
N HIS A 225 -4.17 21.11 12.27
CA HIS A 225 -3.29 21.45 13.37
C HIS A 225 -1.88 21.87 12.92
N GLN A 226 -1.31 21.15 11.94
CA GLN A 226 0.02 21.43 11.40
C GLN A 226 0.00 22.27 10.12
N ARG A 227 -1.18 22.75 9.68
CA ARG A 227 -1.36 23.52 8.45
C ARG A 227 -0.71 22.84 7.23
N ILE A 228 -0.97 21.55 7.04
CA ILE A 228 -0.46 20.76 5.92
C ILE A 228 -1.21 21.16 4.63
N PRO A 229 -0.54 21.71 3.60
CA PRO A 229 -1.17 22.32 2.44
C PRO A 229 -1.37 21.33 1.27
N PHE A 230 -0.97 20.07 1.43
CA PHE A 230 -1.02 19.05 0.41
C PHE A 230 -1.89 17.86 0.84
N PRO A 231 -2.34 17.00 -0.10
CA PRO A 231 -3.20 15.86 0.21
C PRO A 231 -2.58 14.90 1.23
N LEU A 232 -3.35 14.60 2.28
CA LEU A 232 -3.15 13.43 3.13
C LEU A 232 -4.22 12.38 2.79
N LEU A 233 -3.77 11.17 2.49
CA LEU A 233 -4.61 10.06 2.05
C LEU A 233 -4.63 8.95 3.10
N SER A 234 -5.82 8.49 3.43
CA SER A 234 -6.08 7.45 4.41
C SER A 234 -6.11 6.09 3.71
N ASP A 235 -5.08 5.29 3.95
CA ASP A 235 -5.05 3.87 3.57
C ASP A 235 -5.53 2.96 4.71
N ALA A 236 -6.54 3.40 5.47
CA ALA A 236 -7.14 2.61 6.56
C ALA A 236 -7.72 1.26 6.07
N GLY A 237 -8.07 1.15 4.79
CA GLY A 237 -8.50 -0.08 4.13
C GLY A 237 -7.36 -0.97 3.62
N LEU A 238 -6.09 -0.54 3.79
CA LEU A 238 -4.88 -1.25 3.36
C LEU A 238 -4.86 -1.57 1.86
N ARG A 239 -5.47 -0.70 1.05
CA ARG A 239 -5.54 -0.85 -0.41
C ARG A 239 -4.20 -0.62 -1.05
N LEU A 240 -3.57 0.53 -0.77
CA LEU A 240 -2.25 0.85 -1.30
C LEU A 240 -1.19 -0.08 -0.70
N ALA A 241 -1.24 -0.27 0.62
CA ALA A 241 -0.31 -1.13 1.35
C ALA A 241 -0.32 -2.56 0.82
N GLY A 242 -1.51 -3.16 0.67
CA GLY A 242 -1.65 -4.51 0.16
C GLY A 242 -1.26 -4.63 -1.31
N ALA A 243 -1.68 -3.69 -2.15
CA ALA A 243 -1.43 -3.71 -3.59
C ALA A 243 0.06 -3.56 -3.95
N LEU A 244 0.75 -2.63 -3.30
CA LEU A 244 2.20 -2.41 -3.49
C LEU A 244 3.06 -3.20 -2.51
N ARG A 245 2.47 -4.02 -1.63
CA ARG A 245 3.17 -4.78 -0.61
C ARG A 245 4.08 -3.90 0.26
N LEU A 246 3.59 -2.71 0.58
CA LEU A 246 4.31 -1.74 1.40
C LEU A 246 4.59 -2.32 2.79
N PRO A 247 5.72 -1.96 3.41
CA PRO A 247 6.08 -2.43 4.73
C PRO A 247 5.10 -1.89 5.77
N THR A 248 4.63 -2.78 6.64
CA THR A 248 3.70 -2.46 7.73
C THR A 248 4.20 -3.03 9.04
N PHE A 249 3.59 -2.60 10.13
CA PHE A 249 3.75 -3.19 11.45
C PHE A 249 2.46 -3.00 12.25
N ARG A 250 2.17 -3.92 13.16
CA ARG A 250 0.98 -3.84 14.01
C ARG A 250 1.29 -3.24 15.38
N ALA A 251 0.66 -2.11 15.71
CA ALA A 251 0.80 -1.46 17.01
C ALA A 251 -0.53 -0.83 17.46
N GLY A 252 -0.85 -0.94 18.76
CA GLY A 252 -2.10 -0.41 19.30
C GLY A 252 -3.36 -1.01 18.70
N GLY A 253 -3.30 -2.27 18.26
CA GLY A 253 -4.44 -2.97 17.64
C GLY A 253 -4.70 -2.62 16.17
N ALA A 254 -3.88 -1.77 15.55
CA ALA A 254 -4.02 -1.36 14.15
C ALA A 254 -2.77 -1.67 13.34
N GLU A 255 -2.95 -1.98 12.05
CA GLU A 255 -1.87 -2.01 11.08
C GLU A 255 -1.43 -0.58 10.75
N ARG A 256 -0.13 -0.35 10.72
CA ARG A 256 0.51 0.95 10.43
C ARG A 256 1.51 0.78 9.30
N LEU A 257 1.63 1.78 8.44
CA LEU A 257 2.67 1.83 7.41
C LEU A 257 4.02 2.13 8.07
N LYS A 258 5.09 1.45 7.67
CA LYS A 258 6.45 1.91 7.98
C LYS A 258 6.78 3.15 7.14
N ARG A 259 7.73 3.95 7.60
CA ARG A 259 8.15 5.16 6.89
C ARG A 259 8.87 4.81 5.60
N LEU A 260 8.42 5.34 4.47
CA LEU A 260 9.06 5.21 3.17
C LEU A 260 8.65 6.36 2.26
N THR A 261 9.41 6.64 1.21
CA THR A 261 9.00 7.57 0.14
C THR A 261 9.11 6.90 -1.22
N LEU A 262 8.07 7.05 -2.05
CA LEU A 262 8.08 6.68 -3.47
C LEU A 262 8.08 7.94 -4.32
N VAL A 263 8.93 7.98 -5.36
CA VAL A 263 8.84 8.99 -6.43
C VAL A 263 8.23 8.32 -7.64
N VAL A 264 7.05 8.79 -8.06
CA VAL A 264 6.22 8.18 -9.09
C VAL A 264 6.07 9.16 -10.25
N ASP A 265 6.21 8.70 -11.49
CA ASP A 265 5.98 9.54 -12.67
C ASP A 265 4.51 9.61 -13.09
N ALA A 266 4.21 10.46 -14.07
CA ALA A 266 2.86 10.62 -14.64
C ALA A 266 2.30 9.33 -15.26
N ASP A 267 3.16 8.39 -15.69
CA ASP A 267 2.75 7.06 -16.15
C ASP A 267 2.48 6.10 -14.98
N ARG A 268 2.44 6.58 -13.74
CA ARG A 268 2.24 5.82 -12.50
C ARG A 268 3.40 4.86 -12.18
N THR A 269 4.55 4.99 -12.84
CA THR A 269 5.68 4.10 -12.58
C THR A 269 6.50 4.61 -11.42
N VAL A 270 6.79 3.75 -10.45
CA VAL A 270 7.73 4.07 -9.37
C VAL A 270 9.12 4.20 -9.98
N ARG A 271 9.71 5.40 -9.91
CA ARG A 271 11.05 5.69 -10.43
C ARG A 271 12.11 5.74 -9.35
N GLY A 272 11.71 5.96 -8.10
CA GLY A 272 12.63 5.98 -6.97
C GLY A 272 11.97 5.60 -5.66
N VAL A 273 12.78 5.10 -4.74
CA VAL A 273 12.37 4.60 -3.42
C VAL A 273 13.37 5.09 -2.38
N LEU A 274 12.87 5.59 -1.25
CA LEU A 274 13.64 5.82 -0.03
C LEU A 274 13.10 4.90 1.06
N TYR A 275 13.90 3.89 1.43
CA TYR A 275 13.61 2.93 2.49
C TYR A 275 14.88 2.14 2.87
N PRO A 276 15.13 1.83 4.16
CA PRO A 276 14.46 2.39 5.35
C PRO A 276 14.73 3.89 5.46
N VAL A 277 13.93 4.59 6.28
CA VAL A 277 14.07 6.04 6.52
C VAL A 277 14.44 6.29 7.99
N PRO A 278 15.74 6.32 8.34
CA PRO A 278 16.19 6.46 9.72
C PRO A 278 16.12 7.91 10.25
N ASP A 279 16.25 8.90 9.36
CA ASP A 279 16.12 10.32 9.67
C ASP A 279 14.88 10.90 8.96
N PRO A 280 13.74 11.08 9.66
CA PRO A 280 12.51 11.60 9.05
C PRO A 280 12.62 13.06 8.57
N GLY A 281 13.54 13.86 9.13
CA GLY A 281 13.75 15.23 8.66
C GLY A 281 14.66 15.26 7.43
N GLY A 282 15.74 14.49 7.48
CA GLY A 282 16.69 14.30 6.37
C GLY A 282 16.07 13.66 5.12
N SER A 283 15.08 12.78 5.30
CA SER A 283 14.38 12.09 4.20
C SER A 283 13.79 13.03 3.15
N VAL A 284 13.38 14.24 3.55
CA VAL A 284 12.82 15.25 2.63
C VAL A 284 13.90 15.83 1.71
N ALA A 285 15.12 16.00 2.23
CA ALA A 285 16.26 16.41 1.42
C ALA A 285 16.70 15.29 0.47
N GLU A 286 16.69 14.04 0.93
CA GLU A 286 16.94 12.87 0.09
C GLU A 286 15.89 12.73 -1.02
N ALA A 287 14.61 13.00 -0.73
CA ALA A 287 13.53 12.96 -1.72
C ALA A 287 13.73 14.01 -2.82
N LEU A 288 14.16 15.22 -2.46
CA LEU A 288 14.52 16.27 -3.43
C LEU A 288 15.72 15.86 -4.28
N ALA A 289 16.77 15.30 -3.66
CA ALA A 289 17.96 14.86 -4.37
C ALA A 289 17.65 13.72 -5.36
N LEU A 290 16.81 12.76 -4.95
CA LEU A 290 16.31 11.69 -5.81
C LEU A 290 15.50 12.24 -6.98
N LEU A 291 14.61 13.20 -6.73
CA LEU A 291 13.83 13.86 -7.78
C LEU A 291 14.72 14.63 -8.77
N ASP A 292 15.77 15.30 -8.30
CA ASP A 292 16.75 15.99 -9.15
C ASP A 292 17.50 15.01 -10.06
N ALA A 293 17.93 13.87 -9.52
CA ALA A 293 18.60 12.82 -10.29
C ALA A 293 17.68 12.25 -11.39
N LEU A 294 16.43 11.97 -11.05
CA LEU A 294 15.43 11.43 -11.98
C LEU A 294 15.06 12.42 -13.09
N THR A 295 14.88 13.70 -12.72
CA THR A 295 14.55 14.76 -13.69
C THR A 295 15.72 15.04 -14.65
N SER A 296 16.96 14.87 -14.18
CA SER A 296 18.15 15.04 -15.01
C SER A 296 18.32 13.88 -16.01
N ALA A 297 17.98 12.66 -15.61
CA ALA A 297 18.06 11.47 -16.48
C ALA A 297 17.01 11.44 -17.61
N GLN A 298 15.96 12.28 -17.53
CA GLN A 298 14.92 12.40 -18.56
C GLN A 298 15.23 13.46 -19.63
N ARG A 299 16.27 14.28 -19.44
CA ARG A 299 16.71 15.31 -20.42
C ARG A 299 17.81 14.75 -21.33
#